data_AF-A0A7X6VY22-F1
#
_entry.id   AF-A0A7X6VY22-F1
#
_cell.length_a   1.000
_cell.length_b   1.000
_cell.length_c   1.000
_cell.angle_alpha   90.00
_cell.angle_beta   90.00
_cell.angle_gamma   90.00
#
_symmetry.space_group_name_H-M   'P 1'
#
loop_
_entity.id
_entity.type
_entity.pdbx_description
1 polymer ?
#
loop_
_entity_poly.entity_id
_entity_poly.type
_entity_poly.pdbx_seq_one_letter_code
_entity_poly.pdbx_strand_id
1 'polypeptide(L)' 'RSEADGLVINPTPVNTYFAEIDEFSKAILENRQPENNYETGLASQKIIDACYRSAKSGQVINIKY' A
#
# COMPACT_ATOMS: atom_id res chain seq x y z
N ARG A 1 10.90 27.39 2.17
CA ARG A 1 11.64 26.25 1.56
C ARG A 1 11.76 26.56 0.07
N SER A 2 12.96 26.57 -0.50
CA SER A 2 13.13 26.71 -1.95
C SER A 2 12.69 25.40 -2.61
N GLU A 3 11.79 25.48 -3.58
CA GLU A 3 11.23 24.35 -4.34
C GLU A 3 12.23 23.70 -5.32
N ALA A 4 13.49 24.14 -5.32
CA ALA A 4 14.45 23.89 -6.38
C ALA A 4 15.13 22.50 -6.37
N ASP A 5 14.72 21.58 -5.48
CA ASP A 5 15.39 20.28 -5.29
C ASP A 5 14.39 19.09 -5.27
N GLY A 6 13.30 19.21 -6.03
CA GLY A 6 12.28 18.16 -6.14
C GLY A 6 12.68 17.03 -7.08
N LEU A 7 12.42 15.77 -6.68
CA LEU A 7 12.52 14.62 -7.57
C LEU A 7 11.43 14.69 -8.65
N VAL A 8 11.80 14.64 -9.92
CA VAL A 8 10.83 14.57 -11.02
C VAL A 8 10.22 13.16 -11.04
N ILE A 9 8.94 13.05 -10.70
CA ILE A 9 8.16 11.81 -10.76
C ILE A 9 7.45 11.76 -12.12
N ASN A 10 7.98 10.97 -13.06
CA ASN A 10 7.40 10.79 -14.40
C ASN A 10 7.39 9.30 -14.83
N PRO A 11 6.62 8.44 -14.13
CA PRO A 11 6.49 7.04 -14.52
C PRO A 11 5.69 6.90 -15.82
N THR A 12 6.00 5.89 -16.62
CA THR A 12 5.18 5.54 -17.78
C THR A 12 3.77 5.16 -17.32
N PRO A 13 2.71 5.76 -17.89
CA PRO A 13 1.35 5.36 -17.58
C PRO A 13 1.11 3.91 -17.98
N VAL A 14 0.66 3.08 -17.03
CA VAL A 14 0.28 1.69 -17.26
C VAL A 14 -1.16 1.48 -16.79
N ASN A 15 -1.85 0.50 -17.36
CA ASN A 15 -3.16 0.10 -16.87
C ASN A 15 -2.99 -0.77 -15.62
N THR A 16 -3.00 -0.13 -14.45
CA THR A 16 -2.79 -0.81 -13.16
C THR A 16 -3.88 -1.83 -12.86
N TYR A 17 -5.14 -1.55 -13.21
CA TYR A 17 -6.24 -2.49 -13.01
C TYR A 17 -6.03 -3.79 -13.79
N PHE A 18 -5.59 -3.69 -15.05
CA PHE A 18 -5.27 -4.88 -15.85
C PHE A 18 -4.15 -5.69 -15.20
N ALA A 19 -3.08 -5.02 -14.75
CA ALA A 19 -1.96 -5.69 -14.10
C ALA A 19 -2.37 -6.42 -12.81
N GLU A 20 -3.20 -5.78 -11.96
CA GLU A 20 -3.69 -6.37 -10.72
C GLU A 20 -4.62 -7.57 -10.98
N ILE A 21 -5.54 -7.46 -11.95
CA ILE A 21 -6.43 -8.56 -12.33
C ILE A 21 -5.64 -9.74 -12.89
N ASP A 22 -4.64 -9.48 -13.74
CA ASP A 22 -3.79 -10.52 -14.34
C ASP A 22 -2.92 -11.21 -13.28
N GLU A 23 -2.32 -10.47 -12.36
CA GLU A 23 -1.54 -11.04 -11.24
C GLU A 23 -2.38 -11.99 -10.39
N PHE A 24 -3.56 -11.53 -9.97
CA PHE A 24 -4.46 -12.32 -9.15
C PHE A 24 -4.97 -13.56 -9.90
N SER A 25 -5.29 -13.42 -11.19
CA SER A 25 -5.71 -14.54 -12.03
C SER A 25 -4.61 -15.60 -12.16
N LYS A 26 -3.35 -15.18 -12.38
CA LYS A 26 -2.20 -16.09 -12.41
C LYS A 26 -1.98 -16.77 -11.07
N ALA A 27 -2.11 -16.05 -9.96
CA ALA A 27 -1.95 -16.62 -8.62
C ALA A 27 -2.91 -17.80 -8.39
N ILE A 28 -4.16 -17.69 -8.85
CA ILE A 28 -5.15 -18.76 -8.82
C ILE A 28 -4.71 -19.95 -9.67
N LEU A 29 -4.34 -19.71 -10.94
CA LEU A 29 -3.96 -20.78 -11.87
C LEU A 29 -2.71 -21.53 -11.42
N GLU A 30 -1.77 -20.83 -10.79
CA GLU A 30 -0.49 -21.37 -10.30
C GLU A 30 -0.58 -21.92 -8.87
N ASN A 31 -1.75 -21.80 -8.21
CA ASN A 31 -1.95 -22.18 -6.82
C ASN A 31 -0.90 -21.57 -5.86
N ARG A 32 -0.61 -20.27 -6.05
CA ARG A 32 0.27 -19.47 -5.19
C ARG A 32 -0.52 -18.35 -4.51
N GLN A 33 0.09 -17.73 -3.51
CA GLN A 33 -0.47 -16.50 -2.94
C GLN A 33 -0.32 -15.35 -3.95
N PRO A 34 -1.33 -14.46 -4.05
CA PRO A 34 -1.19 -13.24 -4.81
C PRO A 34 -0.18 -12.30 -4.14
N GLU A 35 0.43 -11.41 -4.92
CA GLU A 35 1.34 -10.39 -4.38
C GLU A 35 0.59 -9.46 -3.41
N ASN A 36 -0.65 -9.08 -3.78
CA ASN A 36 -1.55 -8.32 -2.92
C ASN A 36 -2.36 -9.27 -2.01
N ASN A 37 -1.70 -9.83 -1.00
CA ASN A 37 -2.31 -10.77 -0.05
C ASN A 37 -3.03 -10.10 1.13
N TYR A 38 -3.69 -10.94 1.96
CA TYR A 38 -4.48 -10.45 3.09
C TYR A 38 -3.60 -9.87 4.21
N GLU A 39 -2.37 -10.37 4.40
CA GLU A 39 -1.44 -9.85 5.41
C GLU A 39 -1.10 -8.39 5.13
N THR A 40 -0.79 -8.06 3.88
CA THR A 40 -0.50 -6.69 3.42
C THR A 40 -1.71 -5.78 3.59
N GLY A 41 -2.90 -6.28 3.22
CA GLY A 41 -4.15 -5.56 3.42
C GLY A 41 -4.44 -5.26 4.90
N LEU A 42 -4.26 -6.26 5.78
CA LEU A 42 -4.46 -6.12 7.21
C LEU A 42 -3.46 -5.16 7.84
N ALA A 43 -2.18 -5.24 7.46
CA ALA A 43 -1.15 -4.32 7.91
C ALA A 43 -1.50 -2.87 7.54
N SER A 44 -1.96 -2.64 6.31
CA SER A 44 -2.40 -1.32 5.83
C SER A 44 -3.55 -0.76 6.68
N GLN A 45 -4.57 -1.58 6.96
CA GLN A 45 -5.70 -1.15 7.80
C GLN A 45 -5.27 -0.82 9.24
N LYS A 46 -4.38 -1.62 9.83
CA LYS A 46 -3.84 -1.36 11.17
C LYS A 46 -3.05 -0.05 11.24
N ILE A 47 -2.24 0.24 10.21
CA ILE A 47 -1.47 1.47 10.12
C ILE A 47 -2.40 2.69 10.03
N ILE A 48 -3.43 2.61 9.18
CA ILE A 48 -4.42 3.69 9.03
C ILE A 48 -5.15 3.95 10.35
N ASP A 49 -5.61 2.91 11.04
CA ASP A 49 -6.23 3.05 12.38
C ASP A 49 -5.28 3.74 13.38
N ALA A 50 -4.01 3.33 13.42
CA ALA A 50 -3.01 3.93 14.30
C ALA A 50 -2.79 5.41 14.01
N CYS A 51 -2.75 5.80 12.74
CA CYS A 51 -2.66 7.20 12.32
C CYS A 51 -3.85 8.03 12.82
N TYR A 52 -5.08 7.53 12.65
CA TYR A 52 -6.27 8.22 13.15
C TYR A 52 -6.27 8.36 14.67
N ARG A 53 -5.88 7.29 15.40
CA ARG A 53 -5.78 7.32 16.86
C ARG A 53 -4.70 8.29 17.33
N SER A 54 -3.56 8.34 16.64
CA SER A 54 -2.47 9.28 16.92
C SER A 54 -2.89 10.72 16.69
N ALA A 55 -3.53 11.01 15.55
CA ALA A 55 -4.05 12.35 15.26
C ALA A 55 -5.08 12.83 16.29
N LYS A 56 -5.92 11.92 16.79
CA LYS A 56 -6.92 12.24 17.83
C LYS A 56 -6.30 12.47 19.21
N SER A 57 -5.29 11.68 19.59
CA SER A 57 -4.71 11.71 20.95
C SER A 57 -3.51 12.64 21.09
N GLY A 58 -2.87 13.02 19.98
CA GLY A 58 -1.57 13.69 19.97
C GLY A 58 -0.40 12.80 20.44
N GLN A 59 -0.61 11.48 20.54
CA GLN A 59 0.40 10.53 21.05
C GLN A 59 0.86 9.57 19.95
N VAL A 60 2.08 9.02 20.12
CA VAL A 60 2.58 7.95 19.26
C VAL A 60 1.85 6.65 19.56
N ILE A 61 1.29 6.01 18.53
CA ILE A 61 0.62 4.71 18.65
C ILE A 61 1.52 3.62 18.08
N ASN A 62 2.03 2.75 18.94
CA ASN A 62 2.83 1.58 18.53
C ASN A 62 1.90 0.44 18.12
N ILE A 63 2.12 -0.13 16.95
CA ILE A 63 1.38 -1.29 16.42
C ILE A 63 2.34 -2.37 15.94
N LYS A 64 1.91 -3.64 16.05
CA LYS A 64 2.54 -4.78 15.38
C LYS A 64 1.70 -5.13 14.16
N TYR A 65 2.33 -5.16 12.99
CA TYR A 65 1.69 -5.45 11.72
C TYR A 65 2.57 -6.37 10.89
#